data_AF-A0A547NWK5-F1
#
_entry.id   AF-A0A547NWK5-F1
#
_cell.length_a   1.000
_cell.length_b   1.000
_cell.length_c   1.000
_cell.angle_alpha   90.00
_cell.angle_beta   90.00
_cell.angle_gamma   90.00
#
_symmetry.space_group_name_H-M   'P 1'
#
loop_
_entity.id
_entity.type
_entity.pdbx_description
1 polymer ?
#
loop_
_entity_poly.entity_id
_entity_poly.type
_entity_poly.pdbx_seq_one_letter_code
_entity_poly.pdbx_strand_id
1 'polypeptide(L)' 'MSKSGKILRTVWIVALCAAGTLLGGKAGYHAAGYVGAIALGFAGWIVGAMLGMGGLAGVRILMRILAT' A
#
# COMPACT_ATOMS: atom_id res chain seq x y z
N MET A 1 -24.43 -4.36 -1.75
CA MET A 1 -23.15 -5.06 -2.03
C MET A 1 -23.24 -6.47 -1.45
N SER A 2 -23.08 -7.52 -2.27
CA SER A 2 -23.20 -8.92 -1.81
C SER A 2 -22.05 -9.32 -0.87
N LYS A 3 -22.20 -10.39 -0.09
CA LYS A 3 -21.13 -10.97 0.74
C LYS A 3 -19.85 -11.22 -0.07
N SER A 4 -20.00 -11.77 -1.28
CA SER A 4 -18.87 -12.04 -2.19
C SER A 4 -18.14 -10.77 -2.63
N GLY A 5 -18.87 -9.67 -2.88
CA GLY A 5 -18.26 -8.38 -3.22
C GLY A 5 -17.46 -7.77 -2.07
N LYS A 6 -17.86 -7.98 -0.81
CA LYS A 6 -17.06 -7.56 0.37
C LYS A 6 -15.77 -8.36 0.48
N ILE A 7 -15.86 -9.68 0.33
CA ILE A 7 -14.70 -10.59 0.41
C ILE A 7 -13.68 -10.24 -0.67
N LEU A 8 -14.13 -10.08 -1.92
CA LEU A 8 -13.25 -9.71 -3.03
C LEU A 8 -12.53 -8.37 -2.77
N ARG A 9 -13.25 -7.38 -2.22
CA ARG A 9 -12.66 -6.09 -1.85
C ARG A 9 -11.62 -6.23 -0.74
N THR A 10 -11.89 -7.04 0.29
CA THR A 10 -10.92 -7.30 1.36
C THR A 10 -9.66 -7.98 0.82
N VAL A 11 -9.83 -9.02 -0.01
CA VAL A 11 -8.70 -9.71 -0.66
C VAL A 11 -7.89 -8.74 -1.50
N TRP A 12 -8.55 -7.83 -2.22
CA TRP A 12 -7.88 -6.81 -3.01
C TRP A 12 -7.07 -5.82 -2.17
N ILE A 13 -7.62 -5.37 -1.03
CA ILE A 13 -6.90 -4.51 -0.09
C ILE A 13 -5.66 -5.24 0.46
N VAL A 14 -5.81 -6.49 0.87
CA VAL A 14 -4.70 -7.29 1.42
C VAL A 14 -3.61 -7.51 0.37
N ALA A 15 -3.99 -7.81 -0.86
CA ALA A 15 -3.04 -7.99 -1.97
C ALA A 15 -2.23 -6.71 -2.23
N LEU A 16 -2.90 -5.55 -2.27
CA LEU A 16 -2.23 -4.26 -2.49
C LEU A 16 -1.33 -3.86 -1.30
N CYS A 17 -1.77 -4.10 -0.07
CA CYS A 17 -0.95 -3.95 1.13
C CYS A 17 0.34 -4.78 1.04
N ALA A 18 0.23 -6.07 0.74
CA ALA A 18 1.37 -6.97 0.64
C ALA A 18 2.33 -6.56 -0.49
N ALA A 19 1.80 -6.19 -1.66
CA ALA A 19 2.60 -5.72 -2.78
C ALA A 19 3.37 -4.44 -2.42
N GLY A 20 2.71 -3.49 -1.75
CA GLY A 20 3.33 -2.27 -1.27
C GLY A 20 4.45 -2.55 -0.26
N THR A 21 4.21 -3.41 0.74
CA THR A 21 5.23 -3.80 1.71
C THR A 21 6.45 -4.44 1.05
N LEU A 22 6.25 -5.33 0.08
CA LEU A 22 7.34 -6.00 -0.63
C LEU A 22 8.17 -5.02 -1.47
N LEU A 23 7.52 -4.15 -2.24
CA LEU A 23 8.19 -3.15 -3.07
C LEU A 23 8.96 -2.14 -2.21
N GLY A 24 8.30 -1.58 -1.20
CA GLY A 24 8.90 -0.64 -0.26
C GLY A 24 10.04 -1.27 0.52
N GLY A 25 9.86 -2.49 1.02
CA GLY A 25 10.90 -3.22 1.75
C GLY A 25 12.12 -3.54 0.89
N LYS A 26 11.93 -3.97 -0.36
CA LYS A 26 13.03 -4.19 -1.31
C LYS A 26 13.76 -2.88 -1.63
N ALA A 27 13.03 -1.83 -2.01
CA ALA A 27 13.62 -0.54 -2.33
C ALA A 27 14.41 0.04 -1.14
N GLY A 28 13.83 -0.04 0.06
CA GLY A 28 14.47 0.45 1.27
C GLY A 28 15.66 -0.38 1.72
N TYR A 29 15.62 -1.69 1.53
CA TYR A 29 16.79 -2.54 1.78
C TYR A 29 17.97 -2.15 0.90
N HIS A 30 17.71 -1.89 -0.39
CA HIS A 30 18.75 -1.45 -1.31
C HIS A 30 19.28 -0.04 -1.01
N ALA A 31 18.44 0.87 -0.50
CA ALA A 31 18.83 2.26 -0.26
C ALA A 31 19.51 2.49 1.11
N ALA A 32 19.00 1.87 2.18
CA ALA A 32 19.42 2.15 3.55
C ALA A 32 19.46 0.89 4.44
N GLY A 33 19.59 -0.29 3.83
CA GLY A 33 19.69 -1.57 4.55
C GLY A 33 18.43 -1.91 5.34
N TYR A 34 18.58 -2.64 6.45
CA TYR A 34 17.46 -3.13 7.25
C TYR A 34 16.51 -2.02 7.74
N VAL A 35 17.05 -0.86 8.13
CA VAL A 35 16.24 0.27 8.60
C VAL A 35 15.39 0.82 7.46
N GLY A 36 15.98 0.98 6.26
CA GLY A 36 15.23 1.38 5.07
C GLY A 36 14.16 0.37 4.69
N ALA A 37 14.46 -0.92 4.77
CA ALA A 37 13.50 -1.98 4.46
C ALA A 37 12.26 -1.93 5.37
N ILE A 38 12.46 -1.68 6.66
CA ILE A 38 11.37 -1.54 7.63
C ILE A 38 10.57 -0.26 7.34
N ALA A 39 11.24 0.89 7.22
CA ALA A 39 10.59 2.18 7.03
C ALA A 39 9.78 2.23 5.72
N LEU A 40 10.40 1.86 4.60
CA LEU A 40 9.73 1.86 3.29
C LEU A 40 8.75 0.70 3.15
N GLY A 41 8.95 -0.42 3.83
CA GLY A 41 7.96 -1.51 3.91
C GLY A 41 6.68 -1.08 4.61
N PHE A 42 6.77 -0.34 5.72
CA PHE A 42 5.61 0.26 6.39
C PHE A 42 4.95 1.34 5.52
N ALA A 43 5.74 2.20 4.87
CA ALA A 43 5.19 3.20 3.94
C ALA A 43 4.44 2.53 2.79
N GLY A 44 5.01 1.48 2.20
CA GLY A 44 4.39 0.70 1.13
C GLY A 44 3.09 0.02 1.57
N TRP A 45 3.04 -0.49 2.80
CA TRP A 45 1.81 -1.06 3.38
C TRP A 45 0.68 -0.03 3.46
N ILE A 46 0.98 1.17 3.98
CA ILE A 46 0.01 2.28 4.11
C ILE A 46 -0.50 2.72 2.74
N VAL A 47 0.41 2.86 1.76
CA VAL A 47 0.08 3.18 0.37
C VAL A 47 -0.83 2.11 -0.23
N GLY A 48 -0.50 0.84 -0.05
CA GLY A 48 -1.29 -0.30 -0.52
C GLY A 48 -2.70 -0.33 0.09
N ALA A 49 -2.83 0.00 1.38
CA ALA A 49 -4.12 0.10 2.06
C ALA A 49 -4.99 1.24 1.50
N MET A 50 -4.39 2.41 1.26
CA MET A 50 -5.08 3.56 0.66
C MET A 50 -5.56 3.26 -0.76
N LEU A 51 -4.71 2.63 -1.56
CA LEU A 51 -5.04 2.13 -2.91
C LEU A 51 -6.18 1.10 -2.86
N GLY A 52 -6.16 0.16 -1.90
CA GLY A 52 -7.19 -0.85 -1.76
C GLY A 52 -8.55 -0.31 -1.32
N MET A 53 -8.58 0.74 -0.50
CA MET A 53 -9.82 1.31 0.02
C MET A 53 -10.61 2.09 -1.05
N GLY A 54 -9.95 2.67 -2.05
CA GLY A 54 -10.61 3.55 -3.02
C GLY A 54 -10.12 3.50 -4.47
N GLY A 55 -9.19 2.59 -4.82
CA GLY A 55 -8.59 2.54 -6.16
C GLY A 55 -8.03 3.91 -6.57
N LEU A 56 -8.49 4.44 -7.70
CA LEU A 56 -8.12 5.76 -8.23
C LEU A 56 -8.45 6.93 -7.26
N ALA A 57 -9.49 6.82 -6.44
CA ALA A 57 -9.80 7.83 -5.42
C ALA A 57 -8.77 7.80 -4.27
N GLY A 58 -8.34 6.59 -3.88
CA GLY A 58 -7.25 6.39 -2.93
C GLY A 58 -5.93 6.95 -3.43
N VAL A 59 -5.61 6.74 -4.71
CA VAL A 59 -4.43 7.35 -5.37
C VAL A 59 -4.50 8.86 -5.38
N ARG A 60 -5.67 9.46 -5.68
CA ARG A 60 -5.86 10.91 -5.64
C ARG A 60 -5.64 11.50 -4.25
N ILE A 61 -6.12 10.83 -3.20
CA ILE A 61 -5.92 11.25 -1.81
C ILE A 61 -4.44 11.13 -1.44
N LEU A 62 -3.80 10.01 -1.78
CA LEU A 62 -2.38 9.80 -1.54
C LEU A 62 -1.51 10.84 -2.25
N MET A 63 -1.79 11.13 -3.53
CA MET A 63 -1.10 12.17 -4.31
C MET A 63 -1.28 13.55 -3.70
N ARG A 64 -2.47 13.87 -3.14
CA ARG A 64 -2.68 15.13 -2.42
C ARG A 64 -1.88 15.22 -1.14
N ILE A 65 -1.75 14.12 -0.39
CA ILE A 65 -0.95 14.06 0.84
C ILE A 65 0.55 14.13 0.55
N LEU A 66 1.01 13.55 -0.57
CA LEU A 66 2.42 13.59 -0.98
C LEU A 66 2.83 14.93 -1.61
N ALA A 67 1.88 15.70 -2.15
CA ALA A 67 2.13 16.99 -2.79
C ALA A 67 2.03 18.19 -1.84
N THR A 68 1.67 17.96 -0.58
CA THR A 68 1.68 18.94 0.52
C THR A 68 2.93 18.77 1.36
#